data_AF-A0A9P4WTR8-F1
#
_entry.id   AF-A0A9P4WTR8-F1
#
_cell.length_a   1.000
_cell.length_b   1.000
_cell.length_c   1.000
_cell.angle_alpha   90.00
_cell.angle_beta   90.00
_cell.angle_gamma   90.00
#
_symmetry.space_group_name_H-M   'P 1'
#
loop_
_entity.id
_entity.type
_entity.pdbx_description
1 polymer ?
#
loop_
_entity_poly.entity_id
_entity_poly.type
_entity_poly.pdbx_seq_one_letter_code
_entity_poly.pdbx_strand_id
1 'polypeptide(L)'
;MQYTSILLSALFATSALARPARRSTSDNSIIVQLSGPGELATQTSFDEGSRQVKRPVGSAGPYDTVLLTLGADVKQQDLRCQVLDEYNEPIVVLRNGNREITFADGNGGDWTFEAGAQNVVAIICDPAFKKGDPAAPPAATPTPIAQPPINARIDGLSEFARNIAFVEGGLVREVQPAGGEDVNMFTLTLDPAVKNQALRCSVLDNYGNSILGRRGANVDITFGDGGNGPWTFINKQNQTINVDTSAIVCDPAFIKAEKPLLH
;
A
#
# COMPACT_ATOMS: atom_id res chain seq x y z
N MET A 1 -7.44 -31.33 -87.46
CA MET A 1 -8.59 -30.52 -86.99
C MET A 1 -8.11 -29.83 -85.72
N GLN A 2 -7.95 -28.50 -85.75
CA GLN A 2 -8.91 -27.53 -85.15
C GLN A 2 -8.99 -27.69 -83.62
N TYR A 3 -8.86 -26.72 -82.72
CA TYR A 3 -8.56 -25.28 -82.66
C TYR A 3 -8.28 -25.00 -81.15
N THR A 4 -7.33 -24.11 -80.84
CA THR A 4 -7.49 -22.90 -80.00
C THR A 4 -8.38 -23.01 -78.73
N SER A 5 -7.88 -22.71 -77.54
CA SER A 5 -8.06 -21.37 -76.93
C SER A 5 -7.13 -21.12 -75.74
N ILE A 6 -6.52 -19.94 -75.82
CA ILE A 6 -5.77 -19.22 -74.78
C ILE A 6 -6.77 -18.71 -73.74
N LEU A 7 -6.48 -18.83 -72.45
CA LEU A 7 -7.00 -17.88 -71.46
C LEU A 7 -5.92 -17.48 -70.47
N LEU A 8 -5.74 -16.16 -70.44
CA LEU A 8 -4.71 -15.34 -69.84
C LEU A 8 -5.26 -14.86 -68.48
N SER A 9 -4.62 -15.25 -67.37
CA SER A 9 -4.98 -14.75 -66.03
C SER A 9 -3.79 -13.99 -65.45
N ALA A 10 -3.75 -12.69 -65.74
CA ALA A 10 -2.76 -11.76 -65.22
C ALA A 10 -3.21 -11.17 -63.86
N LEU A 11 -2.25 -11.15 -62.93
CA LEU A 11 -2.00 -10.24 -61.80
C LEU A 11 -3.17 -9.46 -61.18
N PHE A 12 -3.27 -9.49 -59.84
CA PHE A 12 -3.00 -8.33 -58.96
C PHE A 12 -2.80 -8.84 -57.52
N ALA A 13 -1.60 -9.31 -57.19
CA ALA A 13 -1.20 -9.48 -55.79
C ALA A 13 -0.70 -8.13 -55.28
N THR A 14 -1.61 -7.29 -54.78
CA THR A 14 -1.22 -6.10 -54.02
C THR A 14 -0.68 -6.56 -52.67
N SER A 15 0.63 -6.75 -52.57
CA SER A 15 1.34 -6.89 -51.30
C SER A 15 1.35 -5.54 -50.59
N ALA A 16 0.29 -5.26 -49.84
CA ALA A 16 0.28 -4.18 -48.87
C ALA A 16 1.31 -4.52 -47.79
N LEU A 17 2.53 -3.99 -47.93
CA LEU A 17 3.51 -3.95 -46.86
C LEU A 17 2.99 -2.95 -45.81
N ALA A 18 2.15 -3.44 -44.90
CA ALA A 18 1.85 -2.75 -43.67
C ALA A 18 3.16 -2.60 -42.90
N ARG A 19 3.80 -1.43 -43.02
CA ARG A 19 4.96 -1.06 -42.22
C ARG A 19 4.51 -1.13 -40.76
N PRO A 20 5.14 -1.97 -39.90
CA PRO A 20 4.76 -2.01 -38.49
C PRO A 20 4.94 -0.61 -37.93
N ALA A 21 3.84 -0.02 -37.46
CA ALA A 21 3.91 1.21 -36.70
C ALA A 21 4.79 0.92 -35.49
N ARG A 22 6.00 1.51 -35.47
CA ARG A 22 6.84 1.49 -34.27
C ARG A 22 6.05 2.25 -33.20
N ARG A 23 5.32 1.52 -32.35
CA ARG A 23 4.91 2.05 -31.06
C ARG A 23 6.22 2.32 -30.32
N SER A 24 6.65 3.57 -30.34
CA SER A 24 7.55 4.11 -29.32
C SER A 24 6.70 4.24 -28.06
N THR A 25 6.37 3.09 -27.45
CA THR A 25 5.81 3.07 -26.10
C THR A 25 6.95 3.43 -25.18
N SER A 26 6.93 4.65 -24.67
CA SER A 26 7.85 5.09 -23.63
C SER A 26 7.75 4.13 -22.44
N ASP A 27 8.86 3.53 -22.05
CA ASP A 27 8.95 2.63 -20.90
C ASP A 27 9.32 3.44 -19.66
N ASN A 28 8.32 4.11 -19.08
CA ASN A 28 8.44 4.86 -17.83
C ASN A 28 8.05 3.99 -16.62
N SER A 29 8.17 2.67 -16.73
CA SER A 29 7.71 1.76 -15.67
C SER A 29 8.64 1.82 -14.45
N ILE A 30 8.06 1.90 -13.25
CA ILE A 30 8.79 1.76 -11.99
C ILE A 30 8.09 0.66 -11.22
N ILE A 31 8.75 -0.48 -11.05
CA ILE A 31 8.14 -1.68 -10.47
C ILE A 31 9.02 -2.19 -9.34
N VAL A 32 8.43 -2.35 -8.16
CA VAL A 32 9.04 -3.10 -7.06
C VAL A 32 8.42 -4.49 -7.02
N GLN A 33 9.24 -5.51 -7.20
CA GLN A 33 8.86 -6.91 -7.07
C GLN A 33 9.37 -7.48 -5.74
N LEU A 34 8.51 -8.18 -5.01
CA LEU A 34 8.86 -8.90 -3.79
C LEU A 34 8.65 -10.40 -4.02
N SER A 35 9.60 -11.22 -3.59
CA SER A 35 9.49 -12.69 -3.70
C SER A 35 9.87 -13.35 -2.38
N GLY A 36 9.38 -14.56 -2.15
CA GLY A 36 9.57 -15.26 -0.87
C GLY A 36 9.21 -16.74 -0.92
N PRO A 37 9.47 -17.48 0.17
CA PRO A 37 9.16 -18.90 0.25
C PRO A 37 7.65 -19.12 0.27
N GLY A 38 7.11 -19.61 -0.85
CA GLY A 38 5.69 -19.96 -0.98
C GLY A 38 4.79 -18.83 -1.50
N GLU A 39 5.34 -17.65 -1.77
CA GLU A 39 4.61 -16.53 -2.40
C GLU A 39 4.94 -16.44 -3.88
N LEU A 40 3.92 -16.31 -4.74
CA LEU A 40 4.13 -15.88 -6.11
C LEU A 40 4.58 -14.42 -6.06
N ALA A 41 5.70 -14.11 -6.72
CA ALA A 41 6.29 -12.79 -6.68
C ALA A 41 5.24 -11.69 -6.90
N THR A 42 5.17 -10.73 -5.98
CA THR A 42 4.21 -9.62 -6.04
C THR A 42 4.85 -8.42 -6.67
N GLN A 43 4.09 -7.66 -7.48
CA GLN A 43 4.60 -6.50 -8.20
C GLN A 43 3.78 -5.26 -7.84
N THR A 44 4.47 -4.22 -7.41
CA THR A 44 3.87 -2.94 -7.03
C THR A 44 4.43 -1.86 -7.94
N SER A 45 3.55 -1.17 -8.68
CA SER A 45 3.94 -0.10 -9.59
C SER A 45 4.01 1.26 -8.87
N PHE A 46 4.92 2.11 -9.31
CA PHE A 46 5.13 3.47 -8.81
C PHE A 46 5.12 4.48 -9.96
N ASP A 47 4.86 5.72 -9.61
CA ASP A 47 4.87 6.87 -10.50
C ASP A 47 6.16 7.66 -10.28
N GLU A 48 6.69 8.22 -11.37
CA GLU A 48 7.94 8.99 -11.33
C GLU A 48 7.76 10.35 -10.66
N GLY A 49 8.84 10.87 -10.05
CA GLY A 49 8.96 12.30 -9.77
C GLY A 49 8.52 12.73 -8.38
N SER A 50 7.99 11.83 -7.56
CA SER A 50 7.58 12.14 -6.18
C SER A 50 7.82 10.99 -5.22
N ARG A 51 7.91 11.31 -3.93
CA ARG A 51 7.92 10.31 -2.85
C ARG A 51 6.57 9.60 -2.82
N GLN A 52 6.61 8.27 -2.85
CA GLN A 52 5.42 7.43 -2.77
C GLN A 52 5.60 6.34 -1.73
N VAL A 53 4.51 6.01 -1.04
CA VAL A 53 4.43 4.91 -0.08
C VAL A 53 3.28 4.01 -0.55
N LYS A 54 3.58 2.74 -0.84
CA LYS A 54 2.59 1.75 -1.27
C LYS A 54 2.79 0.46 -0.49
N ARG A 55 1.73 -0.35 -0.37
CA ARG A 55 1.85 -1.72 0.15
C ARG A 55 2.18 -2.69 -0.98
N PRO A 56 2.80 -3.84 -0.67
CA PRO A 56 2.89 -4.93 -1.63
C PRO A 56 1.50 -5.33 -2.15
N VAL A 57 1.38 -5.53 -3.46
CA VAL A 57 0.12 -5.97 -4.09
C VAL A 57 -0.05 -7.48 -3.90
N GLY A 58 -1.17 -7.93 -3.33
CA GLY A 58 -1.56 -9.35 -3.31
C GLY A 58 -1.34 -10.08 -1.98
N SER A 59 -0.16 -9.96 -1.36
CA SER A 59 0.15 -10.53 -0.04
C SER A 59 1.09 -9.59 0.73
N ALA A 60 1.18 -9.72 2.04
CA ALA A 60 2.19 -9.03 2.85
C ALA A 60 3.48 -9.85 2.99
N GLY A 61 3.52 -11.07 2.46
CA GLY A 61 4.65 -11.98 2.57
C GLY A 61 4.30 -13.25 3.35
N PRO A 62 5.31 -14.01 3.79
CA PRO A 62 6.69 -13.58 3.97
C PRO A 62 7.50 -13.45 2.66
N TYR A 63 8.30 -12.40 2.56
CA TYR A 63 9.24 -12.14 1.46
C TYR A 63 10.67 -12.21 1.96
N ASP A 64 11.58 -12.75 1.16
CA ASP A 64 13.02 -12.81 1.46
C ASP A 64 13.87 -12.03 0.43
N THR A 65 13.24 -11.53 -0.63
CA THR A 65 13.92 -10.81 -1.71
C THR A 65 13.08 -9.63 -2.22
N VAL A 66 13.78 -8.60 -2.69
CA VAL A 66 13.18 -7.42 -3.33
C VAL A 66 13.97 -7.00 -4.57
N LEU A 67 13.26 -6.66 -5.64
CA LEU A 67 13.81 -6.15 -6.88
C LEU A 67 13.14 -4.82 -7.22
N LEU A 68 13.93 -3.81 -7.56
CA LEU A 68 13.43 -2.61 -8.24
C LEU A 68 13.79 -2.73 -9.71
N THR A 69 12.81 -2.51 -10.59
CA THR A 69 13.00 -2.42 -12.04
C THR A 69 12.58 -1.04 -12.52
N LEU A 70 13.49 -0.36 -13.20
CA LEU A 70 13.23 0.93 -13.84
C LEU A 70 13.21 0.75 -15.35
N GLY A 71 12.15 1.22 -15.98
CA GLY A 71 12.04 1.29 -17.43
C GLY A 71 13.07 2.22 -18.04
N ALA A 72 13.42 1.98 -19.30
CA ALA A 72 14.50 2.70 -19.98
C ALA A 72 14.27 4.21 -20.13
N ASP A 73 13.02 4.67 -20.08
CA ASP A 73 12.64 6.06 -20.27
C ASP A 73 12.34 6.79 -18.93
N VAL A 74 12.49 6.11 -17.78
CA VAL A 74 12.47 6.75 -16.46
C VAL A 74 13.65 7.72 -16.36
N LYS A 75 13.42 8.99 -15.99
CA LYS A 75 14.47 10.00 -15.83
C LYS A 75 15.27 9.78 -14.56
N GLN A 76 14.63 9.31 -13.50
CA GLN A 76 15.22 9.03 -12.19
C GLN A 76 15.87 7.63 -12.15
N GLN A 77 16.86 7.38 -13.01
CA GLN A 77 17.58 6.08 -13.05
C GLN A 77 18.36 5.76 -11.77
N ASP A 78 18.54 6.74 -10.89
CA ASP A 78 19.13 6.61 -9.56
C ASP A 78 18.08 6.48 -8.44
N LEU A 79 16.80 6.32 -8.77
CA LEU A 79 15.72 6.14 -7.80
C LEU A 79 16.05 4.99 -6.85
N ARG A 80 15.78 5.23 -5.56
CA ARG A 80 15.89 4.22 -4.54
C ARG A 80 14.56 4.02 -3.83
N CYS A 81 14.36 2.81 -3.36
CA CYS A 81 13.23 2.46 -2.53
C CYS A 81 13.69 1.83 -1.22
N GLN A 82 12.80 1.77 -0.24
CA GLN A 82 12.98 1.16 1.07
C GLN A 82 11.76 0.29 1.35
N VAL A 83 11.97 -0.83 2.03
CA VAL A 83 10.88 -1.71 2.50
C VAL A 83 10.86 -1.71 4.01
N LEU A 84 9.64 -1.67 4.57
CA LEU A 84 9.40 -1.66 6.02
C LEU A 84 8.75 -2.97 6.46
N ASP A 85 9.16 -3.46 7.62
CA ASP A 85 8.59 -4.64 8.27
C ASP A 85 7.28 -4.36 9.02
N GLU A 86 6.73 -5.37 9.69
CA GLU A 86 5.49 -5.27 10.48
C GLU A 86 5.54 -4.29 11.67
N TYR A 87 6.74 -3.86 12.07
CA TYR A 87 6.98 -2.87 13.11
C TYR A 87 7.27 -1.46 12.54
N ASN A 88 7.17 -1.29 11.22
CA ASN A 88 7.58 -0.09 10.48
C ASN A 88 9.08 0.21 10.54
N GLU A 89 9.91 -0.80 10.81
CA GLU A 89 11.36 -0.67 10.78
C GLU A 89 11.90 -0.94 9.36
N PRO A 90 12.90 -0.19 8.89
CA PRO A 90 13.54 -0.47 7.62
C PRO A 90 14.19 -1.85 7.58
N ILE A 91 13.80 -2.65 6.61
CA ILE A 91 14.42 -3.95 6.36
C ILE A 91 15.79 -3.73 5.71
N VAL A 92 16.81 -4.33 6.30
CA VAL A 92 18.16 -4.32 5.75
C VAL A 92 18.24 -5.33 4.60
N VAL A 93 18.75 -4.86 3.48
CA VAL A 93 18.88 -5.63 2.25
C VAL A 93 20.35 -5.78 1.84
N LEU A 94 20.67 -6.93 1.25
CA LEU A 94 22.00 -7.35 0.87
C LEU A 94 22.06 -7.61 -0.64
N ARG A 95 23.08 -7.06 -1.31
CA ARG A 95 23.37 -7.39 -2.72
C ARG A 95 24.83 -7.17 -3.05
N ASN A 96 25.50 -8.19 -3.60
CA ASN A 96 26.91 -8.13 -4.01
C ASN A 96 27.84 -7.61 -2.89
N GLY A 97 27.60 -8.04 -1.64
CA GLY A 97 28.36 -7.60 -0.46
C GLY A 97 28.01 -6.20 0.06
N ASN A 98 27.12 -5.46 -0.60
CA ASN A 98 26.57 -4.21 -0.06
C ASN A 98 25.45 -4.53 0.91
N ARG A 99 25.41 -3.78 2.02
CA ARG A 99 24.38 -3.82 3.06
C ARG A 99 23.73 -2.45 3.15
N GLU A 100 22.45 -2.33 2.81
CA GLU A 100 21.76 -1.04 2.71
C GLU A 100 20.33 -1.16 3.28
N ILE A 101 19.71 -0.03 3.65
CA ILE A 101 18.27 0.06 4.00
C ILE A 101 17.44 0.69 2.87
N THR A 102 18.11 1.19 1.84
CA THR A 102 17.50 1.61 0.59
C THR A 102 18.13 0.81 -0.55
N PHE A 103 17.36 0.40 -1.53
CA PHE A 103 17.81 -0.35 -2.69
C PHE A 103 17.50 0.39 -3.98
N ALA A 104 18.34 0.19 -4.98
CA ALA A 104 18.13 0.67 -6.35
C ALA A 104 18.12 -0.52 -7.31
N ASP A 105 17.59 -0.31 -8.51
CA ASP A 105 17.66 -1.29 -9.60
C ASP A 105 19.13 -1.64 -9.87
N GLY A 106 19.90 -0.68 -10.40
CA GLY A 106 21.33 -0.86 -10.65
C GLY A 106 21.68 -2.07 -11.54
N ASN A 107 20.69 -2.68 -12.20
CA ASN A 107 20.83 -3.88 -13.04
C ASN A 107 21.54 -5.05 -12.36
N GLY A 108 21.47 -5.12 -11.03
CA GLY A 108 22.23 -6.09 -10.21
C GLY A 108 21.45 -7.35 -9.85
N GLY A 109 20.20 -7.48 -10.30
CA GLY A 109 19.26 -8.50 -9.83
C GLY A 109 18.72 -8.21 -8.43
N ASP A 110 18.14 -9.23 -7.81
CA ASP A 110 17.41 -9.12 -6.55
C ASP A 110 18.34 -8.73 -5.39
N TRP A 111 17.77 -8.01 -4.43
CA TRP A 111 18.33 -7.83 -3.11
C TRP A 111 17.73 -8.86 -2.15
N THR A 112 18.54 -9.40 -1.25
CA THR A 112 18.11 -10.38 -0.24
C THR A 112 17.92 -9.71 1.12
N PHE A 113 16.92 -10.09 1.88
CA PHE A 113 16.72 -9.57 3.24
C PHE A 113 17.72 -10.19 4.21
N GLU A 114 18.42 -9.36 4.98
CA GLU A 114 19.46 -9.83 5.91
C GLU A 114 18.89 -10.77 7.00
N ALA A 115 17.71 -10.46 7.52
CA ALA A 115 17.04 -11.25 8.55
C ALA A 115 16.27 -12.47 7.99
N GLY A 116 16.31 -12.68 6.67
CA GLY A 116 15.53 -13.72 5.98
C GLY A 116 14.09 -13.31 5.70
N ALA A 117 13.23 -14.32 5.52
CA ALA A 117 11.85 -14.15 5.10
C ALA A 117 11.01 -13.44 6.17
N GLN A 118 10.38 -12.32 5.83
CA GLN A 118 9.59 -11.49 6.76
C GLN A 118 8.44 -10.77 6.05
N ASN A 119 7.48 -10.26 6.83
CA ASN A 119 6.37 -9.49 6.30
C ASN A 119 6.82 -8.09 5.88
N VAL A 120 6.28 -7.58 4.78
CA VAL A 120 6.49 -6.21 4.29
C VAL A 120 5.17 -5.46 4.35
N VAL A 121 5.12 -4.39 5.14
CA VAL A 121 3.90 -3.58 5.28
C VAL A 121 3.91 -2.33 4.40
N ALA A 122 5.09 -1.89 3.97
CA ALA A 122 5.24 -0.72 3.12
C ALA A 122 6.49 -0.78 2.25
N ILE A 123 6.38 -0.19 1.07
CA ILE A 123 7.43 0.08 0.10
C ILE A 123 7.41 1.60 -0.12
N ILE A 124 8.53 2.25 0.14
CA ILE A 124 8.71 3.69 0.00
C ILE A 124 9.69 3.93 -1.14
N CYS A 125 9.28 4.58 -2.21
CA CYS A 125 10.19 5.04 -3.27
C CYS A 125 10.29 6.55 -3.19
N ASP A 126 11.51 7.07 -3.02
CA ASP A 126 11.76 8.49 -2.80
C ASP A 126 13.00 8.94 -3.57
N PRO A 127 12.89 9.93 -4.49
CA PRO A 127 14.05 10.50 -5.18
C PRO A 127 15.09 11.15 -4.24
N ALA A 128 14.70 11.47 -3.00
CA ALA A 128 15.60 12.03 -2.00
C ALA A 128 16.56 10.98 -1.38
N PHE A 129 16.21 9.69 -1.42
CA PHE A 129 17.06 8.62 -0.87
C PHE A 129 18.41 8.54 -1.56
N LYS A 130 19.47 8.29 -0.79
CA LYS A 130 20.85 8.21 -1.29
C LYS A 130 21.47 6.86 -0.99
N LYS A 131 22.42 6.47 -1.83
CA LYS A 131 23.20 5.24 -1.65
C LYS A 131 24.00 5.36 -0.36
N GLY A 132 23.94 4.32 0.47
CA GLY A 132 24.67 4.32 1.73
C GLY A 132 24.15 5.35 2.72
N ASP A 133 22.90 5.82 2.57
CA ASP A 133 22.14 6.25 3.75
C ASP A 133 22.31 5.12 4.77
N PRO A 134 23.06 5.35 5.87
CA PRO A 134 23.37 4.28 6.78
C PRO A 134 22.05 3.66 7.19
N ALA A 135 22.00 2.32 7.31
CA ALA A 135 21.15 1.77 8.36
C ALA A 135 21.49 2.63 9.57
N ALA A 136 20.55 3.46 10.04
CA ALA A 136 20.79 4.20 11.26
C ALA A 136 21.37 3.16 12.23
N PRO A 137 22.55 3.41 12.85
CA PRO A 137 23.09 2.46 13.83
C PRO A 137 21.92 2.07 14.73
N PRO A 138 21.72 0.76 15.05
CA PRO A 138 20.52 0.27 15.71
C PRO A 138 20.15 1.30 16.74
N ALA A 139 19.02 1.99 16.51
CA ALA A 139 18.76 3.27 17.11
C ALA A 139 19.19 3.15 18.56
N ALA A 140 20.12 4.01 19.00
CA ALA A 140 20.46 4.13 20.41
C ALA A 140 19.14 3.97 21.16
N THR A 141 19.05 2.90 21.96
CA THR A 141 17.84 2.29 22.52
C THR A 141 16.68 3.26 22.37
N PRO A 142 15.69 3.01 21.50
CA PRO A 142 14.75 4.05 21.06
C PRO A 142 14.40 4.83 22.30
N THR A 143 14.78 6.11 22.33
CA THR A 143 14.23 6.99 23.36
C THR A 143 12.75 6.72 23.25
N PRO A 144 12.11 6.15 24.29
CA PRO A 144 10.87 5.43 24.12
C PRO A 144 9.98 6.26 23.23
N ILE A 145 9.55 5.72 22.07
CA ILE A 145 8.42 6.33 21.37
C ILE A 145 7.43 6.52 22.50
N ALA A 146 7.06 7.76 22.81
CA ALA A 146 6.46 8.07 24.11
C ALA A 146 5.11 7.35 24.30
N GLN A 147 4.66 6.62 23.27
CA GLN A 147 3.56 5.70 23.17
C GLN A 147 3.93 4.47 22.29
N PRO A 148 3.42 3.27 22.60
CA PRO A 148 3.39 2.15 21.64
C PRO A 148 2.47 2.46 20.44
N PRO A 149 2.62 1.75 19.31
CA PRO A 149 1.80 1.97 18.13
C PRO A 149 0.31 1.63 18.38
N ILE A 150 -0.58 2.42 17.81
CA ILE A 150 -2.02 2.12 17.75
C ILE A 150 -2.30 1.36 16.46
N ASN A 151 -3.10 0.29 16.57
CA ASN A 151 -3.50 -0.52 15.43
C ASN A 151 -4.96 -0.23 15.07
N ALA A 152 -5.16 0.46 13.95
CA ALA A 152 -6.47 0.66 13.37
C ALA A 152 -6.64 -0.28 12.17
N ARG A 153 -7.64 -1.15 12.19
CA ARG A 153 -7.90 -2.15 11.14
C ARG A 153 -9.17 -1.82 10.39
N ILE A 154 -9.12 -1.82 9.07
CA ILE A 154 -10.31 -1.78 8.21
C ILE A 154 -10.46 -3.09 7.46
N ASP A 155 -11.70 -3.56 7.36
CA ASP A 155 -12.06 -4.82 6.71
C ASP A 155 -13.28 -4.58 5.79
N GLY A 156 -13.28 -5.21 4.62
CA GLY A 156 -14.38 -5.16 3.65
C GLY A 156 -14.81 -6.56 3.21
N LEU A 157 -15.88 -6.66 2.42
CA LEU A 157 -16.33 -7.95 1.86
C LEU A 157 -15.45 -8.42 0.71
N SER A 158 -14.89 -7.48 -0.05
CA SER A 158 -14.00 -7.70 -1.20
C SER A 158 -12.55 -7.29 -0.91
N GLU A 159 -12.27 -6.69 0.24
CA GLU A 159 -10.93 -6.21 0.60
C GLU A 159 -10.32 -6.95 1.80
N PHE A 160 -9.03 -7.27 1.66
CA PHE A 160 -8.24 -7.79 2.76
C PHE A 160 -8.09 -6.73 3.85
N ALA A 161 -8.20 -7.22 5.07
CA ALA A 161 -7.85 -6.52 6.29
C ALA A 161 -6.59 -5.66 6.21
N ARG A 162 -6.69 -4.37 6.55
CA ARG A 162 -5.53 -3.48 6.61
C ARG A 162 -5.34 -2.92 8.01
N ASN A 163 -4.21 -3.22 8.64
CA ASN A 163 -3.76 -2.50 9.84
C ASN A 163 -3.11 -1.17 9.44
N ILE A 164 -3.43 -0.09 10.12
CA ILE A 164 -2.93 1.26 9.93
C ILE A 164 -2.29 1.69 11.24
N ALA A 165 -1.00 2.01 11.20
CA ALA A 165 -0.23 2.42 12.35
C ALA A 165 -0.27 3.93 12.53
N PHE A 166 -0.37 4.37 13.78
CA PHE A 166 -0.27 5.77 14.19
C PHE A 166 0.97 5.95 15.08
N VAL A 167 1.71 7.04 14.84
CA VAL A 167 3.09 7.19 15.33
C VAL A 167 3.14 7.93 16.66
N GLU A 168 2.19 8.83 16.93
CA GLU A 168 2.14 9.61 18.17
C GLU A 168 1.21 9.02 19.22
N GLY A 169 0.72 7.78 18.98
CA GLY A 169 -0.05 7.03 19.96
C GLY A 169 -1.30 7.74 20.45
N GLY A 170 -1.92 8.58 19.60
CA GLY A 170 -3.17 9.25 19.92
C GLY A 170 -3.05 10.39 20.93
N LEU A 171 -1.85 10.92 21.12
CA LEU A 171 -1.61 12.14 21.90
C LEU A 171 -1.90 13.41 21.11
N VAL A 172 -1.90 13.32 19.78
CA VAL A 172 -2.27 14.41 18.87
C VAL A 172 -3.27 13.91 17.83
N ARG A 173 -3.85 14.86 17.10
CA ARG A 173 -4.62 14.55 15.91
C ARG A 173 -3.69 14.04 14.81
N GLU A 174 -3.91 12.81 14.38
CA GLU A 174 -3.20 12.19 13.27
C GLU A 174 -4.20 11.77 12.19
N VAL A 175 -3.78 11.92 10.93
CA VAL A 175 -4.56 11.49 9.76
C VAL A 175 -3.71 10.51 8.98
N GLN A 176 -4.19 9.30 8.82
CA GLN A 176 -3.51 8.26 8.05
C GLN A 176 -4.34 7.92 6.81
N PRO A 177 -3.72 7.89 5.62
CA PRO A 177 -4.40 7.42 4.41
C PRO A 177 -4.78 5.95 4.60
N ALA A 178 -6.03 5.64 4.30
CA ALA A 178 -6.59 4.31 4.50
C ALA A 178 -6.83 3.64 3.15
N GLY A 179 -7.45 4.39 2.23
CA GLY A 179 -7.88 3.90 0.92
C GLY A 179 -8.83 2.72 1.00
N GLY A 180 -9.28 2.27 -0.16
CA GLY A 180 -9.93 0.97 -0.34
C GLY A 180 -11.43 1.05 -0.58
N GLU A 181 -11.89 0.13 -1.41
CA GLU A 181 -13.25 0.03 -1.92
C GLU A 181 -14.06 -0.96 -1.07
N ASP A 182 -15.39 -0.77 -1.02
CA ASP A 182 -16.30 -1.75 -0.42
C ASP A 182 -16.00 -2.15 1.05
N VAL A 183 -15.42 -1.25 1.84
CA VAL A 183 -15.12 -1.46 3.26
C VAL A 183 -16.40 -1.40 4.08
N ASN A 184 -16.60 -2.29 5.04
CA ASN A 184 -17.80 -2.32 5.88
C ASN A 184 -17.54 -2.50 7.37
N MET A 185 -16.28 -2.65 7.77
CA MET A 185 -15.89 -2.86 9.16
C MET A 185 -14.63 -2.07 9.53
N PHE A 186 -14.58 -1.68 10.80
CA PHE A 186 -13.45 -0.99 11.41
C PHE A 186 -13.19 -1.55 12.82
N THR A 187 -11.95 -1.91 13.12
CA THR A 187 -11.52 -2.32 14.47
C THR A 187 -10.42 -1.37 14.93
N LEU A 188 -10.53 -0.83 16.13
CA LEU A 188 -9.43 -0.13 16.80
C LEU A 188 -8.92 -1.03 17.91
N THR A 189 -7.61 -1.24 17.97
CA THR A 189 -6.94 -1.93 19.07
C THR A 189 -5.86 -1.04 19.64
N LEU A 190 -5.95 -0.76 20.95
CA LEU A 190 -4.97 0.02 21.69
C LEU A 190 -4.10 -0.93 22.51
N ASP A 191 -2.78 -0.79 22.38
CA ASP A 191 -1.86 -1.48 23.27
C ASP A 191 -2.06 -0.98 24.72
N PRO A 192 -1.99 -1.84 25.77
CA PRO A 192 -2.13 -1.41 27.16
C PRO A 192 -1.20 -0.28 27.60
N ALA A 193 -0.05 -0.09 26.93
CA ALA A 193 0.89 0.99 27.20
C ALA A 193 0.56 2.31 26.46
N VAL A 194 -0.49 2.37 25.63
CA VAL A 194 -1.04 3.64 25.11
C VAL A 194 -1.54 4.46 26.30
N LYS A 195 -1.12 5.72 26.43
CA LYS A 195 -1.52 6.59 27.56
C LYS A 195 -2.98 6.97 27.46
N ASN A 196 -3.46 7.24 26.24
CA ASN A 196 -4.85 7.58 25.99
C ASN A 196 -5.67 6.35 25.60
N GLN A 197 -6.02 5.51 26.57
CA GLN A 197 -6.92 4.36 26.38
C GLN A 197 -8.36 4.76 25.97
N ALA A 198 -8.69 6.04 26.06
CA ALA A 198 -9.98 6.58 25.62
C ALA A 198 -9.96 7.10 24.17
N LEU A 199 -8.85 6.94 23.46
CA LEU A 199 -8.71 7.40 22.08
C LEU A 199 -9.83 6.87 21.19
N ARG A 200 -10.29 7.74 20.29
CA ARG A 200 -11.26 7.39 19.25
C ARG A 200 -10.71 7.79 17.90
N CYS A 201 -11.14 7.06 16.88
CA CYS A 201 -10.81 7.36 15.49
C CYS A 201 -12.08 7.49 14.65
N SER A 202 -12.05 8.29 13.61
CA SER A 202 -13.12 8.41 12.62
C SER A 202 -12.61 7.93 11.27
N VAL A 203 -13.41 7.13 10.57
CA VAL A 203 -13.11 6.69 9.20
C VAL A 203 -13.84 7.63 8.25
N LEU A 204 -13.13 8.13 7.25
CA LEU A 204 -13.65 9.04 6.25
C LEU A 204 -13.95 8.31 4.94
N ASP A 205 -15.09 8.63 4.32
CA ASP A 205 -15.41 8.20 2.97
C ASP A 205 -14.53 8.91 1.92
N ASN A 206 -14.64 8.53 0.64
CA ASN A 206 -13.94 9.18 -0.47
C ASN A 206 -14.27 10.66 -0.70
N TYR A 207 -15.31 11.18 -0.04
CA TYR A 207 -15.69 12.59 -0.06
C TYR A 207 -15.20 13.35 1.20
N GLY A 208 -14.53 12.67 2.12
CA GLY A 208 -14.01 13.23 3.37
C GLY A 208 -15.04 13.31 4.51
N ASN A 209 -16.21 12.68 4.38
CA ASN A 209 -17.22 12.65 5.44
C ASN A 209 -16.97 11.49 6.40
N SER A 210 -17.23 11.70 7.69
CA SER A 210 -17.21 10.64 8.69
C SER A 210 -18.30 9.60 8.44
N ILE A 211 -17.91 8.32 8.48
CA ILE A 211 -18.80 7.19 8.32
C ILE A 211 -19.47 6.86 9.66
N LEU A 212 -20.77 6.55 9.62
CA LEU A 212 -21.51 6.07 10.78
C LEU A 212 -21.26 4.57 10.98
N GLY A 213 -20.94 4.18 12.21
CA GLY A 213 -20.71 2.78 12.57
C GLY A 213 -21.51 2.34 13.79
N ARG A 214 -21.73 1.04 13.88
CA ARG A 214 -22.44 0.37 14.98
C ARG A 214 -21.59 -0.72 15.60
N ARG A 215 -21.62 -0.79 16.94
CA ARG A 215 -21.09 -1.91 17.72
C ARG A 215 -21.99 -2.23 18.91
N GLY A 216 -22.66 -3.37 18.84
CA GLY A 216 -23.75 -3.69 19.76
C GLY A 216 -24.84 -2.62 19.69
N ALA A 217 -25.23 -2.07 20.85
CA ALA A 217 -26.21 -0.97 20.95
C ALA A 217 -25.61 0.43 20.68
N ASN A 218 -24.29 0.55 20.52
CA ASN A 218 -23.64 1.84 20.29
C ASN A 218 -23.65 2.18 18.80
N VAL A 219 -24.04 3.40 18.46
CA VAL A 219 -23.96 3.99 17.12
C VAL A 219 -23.23 5.32 17.22
N ASP A 220 -22.17 5.51 16.43
CA ASP A 220 -21.28 6.67 16.53
C ASP A 220 -20.54 6.90 15.19
N ILE A 221 -19.97 8.08 14.99
CA ILE A 221 -19.07 8.44 13.88
C ILE A 221 -17.59 8.45 14.30
N THR A 222 -17.34 8.25 15.59
CA THR A 222 -16.02 8.04 16.18
C THR A 222 -15.99 6.69 16.88
N PHE A 223 -14.90 5.96 16.77
CA PHE A 223 -14.79 4.55 17.10
C PHE A 223 -13.66 4.36 18.12
N GLY A 224 -13.98 3.80 19.29
CA GLY A 224 -12.99 3.42 20.30
C GLY A 224 -12.77 1.91 20.33
N ASP A 225 -11.64 1.44 20.87
CA ASP A 225 -11.34 0.01 21.04
C ASP A 225 -12.38 -0.65 21.96
N GLY A 226 -12.48 -0.23 23.22
CA GLY A 226 -13.48 -0.70 24.17
C GLY A 226 -13.57 -2.23 24.33
N GLY A 227 -12.64 -3.02 23.77
CA GLY A 227 -12.58 -4.48 23.89
C GLY A 227 -13.77 -5.26 23.31
N ASN A 228 -14.66 -4.63 22.56
CA ASN A 228 -15.94 -5.22 22.12
C ASN A 228 -15.94 -5.66 20.65
N GLY A 229 -14.76 -5.76 20.02
CA GLY A 229 -14.61 -6.16 18.62
C GLY A 229 -14.94 -5.04 17.62
N PRO A 230 -15.21 -5.40 16.34
CA PRO A 230 -15.32 -4.47 15.24
C PRO A 230 -16.58 -3.58 15.31
N TRP A 231 -16.46 -2.41 14.71
CA TRP A 231 -17.56 -1.55 14.31
C TRP A 231 -17.99 -1.92 12.89
N THR A 232 -19.29 -2.04 12.67
CA THR A 232 -19.87 -2.26 11.34
C THR A 232 -20.41 -0.93 10.79
N PHE A 233 -20.07 -0.57 9.57
CA PHE A 233 -20.56 0.65 8.94
C PHE A 233 -22.04 0.53 8.59
N ILE A 234 -22.80 1.58 8.87
CA ILE A 234 -24.24 1.63 8.65
C ILE A 234 -24.68 2.94 8.02
N ASN A 235 -25.82 2.93 7.33
CA ASN A 235 -26.52 4.15 6.93
C ASN A 235 -27.42 4.68 8.06
N LYS A 236 -28.09 5.81 7.81
CA LYS A 236 -29.05 6.42 8.75
C LYS A 236 -30.25 5.52 9.07
N GLN A 237 -30.57 4.58 8.18
CA GLN A 237 -31.61 3.58 8.36
C GLN A 237 -31.12 2.35 9.15
N ASN A 238 -29.91 2.42 9.72
CA ASN A 238 -29.31 1.37 10.55
C ASN A 238 -29.05 0.05 9.77
N GLN A 239 -28.93 0.14 8.45
CA GLN A 239 -28.58 -0.95 7.56
C GLN A 239 -27.07 -0.96 7.33
N THR A 240 -26.45 -2.13 7.29
CA THR A 240 -25.02 -2.27 6.96
C THR A 240 -24.76 -1.75 5.56
N ILE A 241 -23.69 -0.98 5.39
CA ILE A 241 -23.24 -0.46 4.10
C ILE A 241 -21.78 -0.81 3.85
N ASN A 242 -21.44 -0.87 2.58
CA ASN A 242 -20.06 -0.83 2.12
C ASN A 242 -19.76 0.60 1.66
N VAL A 243 -18.55 1.07 1.92
CA VAL A 243 -18.12 2.43 1.61
C VAL A 243 -16.68 2.41 1.16
N ASP A 244 -16.38 3.24 0.17
CA ASP A 244 -15.00 3.49 -0.23
C ASP A 244 -14.40 4.50 0.75
N THR A 245 -13.27 4.15 1.36
CA THR A 245 -12.66 4.95 2.43
C THR A 245 -11.43 5.70 1.92
N SER A 246 -11.25 6.93 2.39
CA SER A 246 -10.08 7.74 2.04
C SER A 246 -9.01 7.73 3.14
N ALA A 247 -9.41 7.96 4.38
CA ALA A 247 -8.50 8.14 5.50
C ALA A 247 -9.11 7.74 6.85
N ILE A 248 -8.24 7.52 7.83
CA ILE A 248 -8.61 7.39 9.24
C ILE A 248 -7.99 8.55 10.01
N VAL A 249 -8.81 9.21 10.81
CA VAL A 249 -8.38 10.29 11.70
C VAL A 249 -8.47 9.78 13.13
N CYS A 250 -7.38 9.76 13.87
CA CYS A 250 -7.41 9.54 15.30
C CYS A 250 -7.11 10.86 16.00
N ASP A 251 -7.97 11.28 16.92
CA ASP A 251 -7.85 12.59 17.58
C ASP A 251 -8.22 12.46 19.07
N PRO A 252 -7.35 12.89 20.01
CA PRO A 252 -7.68 12.88 21.43
C PRO A 252 -8.87 13.77 21.79
N ALA A 253 -9.24 14.73 20.94
CA ALA A 253 -10.43 15.56 21.14
C ALA A 253 -11.74 14.85 20.77
N PHE A 254 -11.69 13.68 20.11
CA PHE A 254 -12.88 12.91 19.81
C PHE A 254 -13.49 12.32 21.08
N ILE A 255 -14.72 12.72 21.36
CA ILE A 255 -15.54 12.21 22.44
C ILE A 255 -16.66 11.35 21.89
N LYS A 256 -17.14 10.39 22.68
CA LYS A 256 -18.33 9.60 22.33
C LYS A 256 -19.51 10.55 22.16
N ALA A 257 -20.27 10.40 21.08
CA ALA A 257 -21.49 11.18 20.91
C ALA A 257 -22.48 10.88 22.05
N GLU A 258 -22.94 11.92 22.76
CA GLU A 258 -23.86 11.77 23.90
C GLU A 258 -25.26 11.29 23.49
N LYS A 259 -25.57 11.32 22.19
CA LYS A 259 -26.82 10.81 21.62
C LYS A 259 -26.61 10.42 20.16
N PRO A 260 -27.15 9.26 19.70
CA PRO A 260 -27.14 8.94 18.28
C PRO A 260 -27.98 9.98 17.53
N LEU A 261 -27.33 10.73 16.63
CA LEU A 261 -28.00 11.66 15.71
C LEU A 261 -28.76 10.85 14.66
N LEU A 262 -29.92 10.33 15.04
CA LEU A 262 -30.93 9.84 14.12
C LEU A 262 -31.91 10.98 13.84
N HIS A 263 -31.61 11.77 12.81
CA HIS A 263 -32.55 12.64 12.12
C HIS A 263 -32.63 12.23 10.64
#